data_AF-A0AA40ER15-F1
#
_entry.id   AF-A0AA40ER15-F1
#
_cell.length_a   1.000
_cell.length_b   1.000
_cell.length_c   1.000
_cell.angle_alpha   90.00
_cell.angle_beta   90.00
_cell.angle_gamma   90.00
#
_symmetry.space_group_name_H-M   'P 1'
#
loop_
_entity.id
_entity.type
_entity.pdbx_description
1 polymer ?
#
loop_
_entity_poly.entity_id
_entity_poly.type
_entity_poly.pdbx_seq_one_letter_code
_entity_poly.pdbx_strand_id
1 'polypeptide(L)'
;MAQNSAETCATYNFAEAGARNLFLHEHNPSYMDDYERGLYNMIAGSRANTSTTSDPQLTYFQPHTPGAQREYGNTGTCCGGTGMESHTKYQETVYLRSADGSTLWVNLYVPSTLTWAERGIVLTQETMTPRGDGSVKLTVSGGSGSGNFDIKLRIPAWLRPVAF
;
A
#
# COMPACT_ATOMS: atom_id res chain seq x y z
N MET A 1 -4.05 28.65 -5.87
CA MET A 1 -4.40 27.54 -6.79
C MET A 1 -3.99 26.16 -6.28
N ALA A 2 -2.96 26.01 -5.42
CA ALA A 2 -2.49 24.71 -4.91
C ALA A 2 -3.02 24.29 -3.51
N GLN A 3 -4.10 24.93 -3.02
CA GLN A 3 -4.72 24.57 -1.72
C GLN A 3 -5.77 23.46 -1.86
N ASN A 4 -6.50 23.41 -2.98
CA ASN A 4 -7.63 22.50 -3.21
C ASN A 4 -7.39 21.54 -4.39
N SER A 5 -6.13 21.20 -4.71
CA SER A 5 -5.79 20.45 -5.93
C SER A 5 -5.52 18.95 -5.70
N ALA A 6 -5.23 18.53 -4.47
CA ALA A 6 -4.90 17.14 -4.16
C ALA A 6 -5.99 16.52 -3.27
N GLU A 7 -7.04 16.03 -3.90
CA GLU A 7 -8.15 15.34 -3.26
C GLU A 7 -7.81 13.90 -2.89
N THR A 8 -8.04 13.49 -1.64
CA THR A 8 -7.76 12.13 -1.14
C THR A 8 -8.45 11.04 -1.98
N CYS A 9 -9.71 11.24 -2.39
CA CYS A 9 -10.46 10.31 -3.24
C CYS A 9 -9.79 10.01 -4.57
N ALA A 10 -9.15 11.02 -5.19
CA ALA A 10 -8.53 10.84 -6.50
C ALA A 10 -7.37 9.84 -6.39
N THR A 11 -6.57 9.98 -5.34
CA THR A 11 -5.45 9.07 -5.07
C THR A 11 -5.92 7.68 -4.64
N TYR A 12 -6.97 7.58 -3.82
CA TYR A 12 -7.60 6.31 -3.50
C TYR A 12 -7.99 5.55 -4.79
N ASN A 13 -8.73 6.22 -5.69
CA ASN A 13 -9.22 5.56 -6.91
C ASN A 13 -8.09 5.22 -7.87
N PHE A 14 -7.09 6.09 -7.99
CA PHE A 14 -5.94 5.82 -8.85
C PHE A 14 -5.05 4.70 -8.30
N ALA A 15 -4.57 4.82 -7.07
CA ALA A 15 -3.62 3.89 -6.48
C ALA A 15 -4.30 2.58 -6.09
N GLU A 16 -5.33 2.65 -5.25
CA GLU A 16 -5.89 1.44 -4.63
C GLU A 16 -6.81 0.65 -5.57
N ALA A 17 -7.59 1.33 -6.40
CA ALA A 17 -8.47 0.67 -7.36
C ALA A 17 -7.80 0.50 -8.75
N GLY A 18 -7.28 1.57 -9.33
CA GLY A 18 -6.71 1.55 -10.68
C GLY A 18 -5.43 0.72 -10.77
N ALA A 19 -4.38 1.14 -10.06
CA ALA A 19 -3.06 0.54 -10.18
C ALA A 19 -3.05 -0.93 -9.72
N ARG A 20 -3.80 -1.26 -8.66
CA ARG A 20 -3.98 -2.65 -8.23
C ARG A 20 -4.65 -3.52 -9.29
N ASN A 21 -5.77 -3.08 -9.86
CA ASN A 21 -6.47 -3.88 -10.87
C ASN A 21 -5.63 -4.03 -12.14
N LEU A 22 -4.97 -2.97 -12.59
CA LEU A 22 -4.03 -3.04 -13.72
C LEU A 22 -2.89 -4.02 -13.46
N PHE A 23 -2.35 -4.04 -12.24
CA PHE A 23 -1.34 -5.03 -11.86
C PHE A 23 -1.87 -6.47 -11.92
N LEU A 24 -3.12 -6.72 -11.49
CA LEU A 24 -3.72 -8.06 -11.57
C LEU A 24 -3.93 -8.55 -13.03
N HIS A 25 -3.97 -7.64 -14.00
CA HIS A 25 -4.11 -7.98 -15.41
C HIS A 25 -2.76 -8.06 -16.15
N GLU A 26 -1.92 -7.04 -16.01
CA GLU A 26 -0.69 -6.89 -16.78
C GLU A 26 0.57 -7.37 -16.04
N HIS A 27 0.49 -7.51 -14.70
CA HIS A 27 1.60 -7.88 -13.83
C HIS A 27 2.83 -6.96 -13.95
N ASN A 28 2.63 -5.70 -14.36
CA ASN A 28 3.69 -4.71 -14.49
C ASN A 28 4.00 -4.06 -13.13
N PRO A 29 5.25 -4.15 -12.62
CA PRO A 29 5.63 -3.61 -11.31
C PRO A 29 5.50 -2.08 -11.20
N SER A 30 5.50 -1.33 -12.31
CA SER A 30 5.37 0.13 -12.29
C SER A 30 4.05 0.60 -11.66
N TYR A 31 2.97 -0.16 -11.81
CA TYR A 31 1.71 0.14 -11.13
C TYR A 31 1.84 0.07 -9.60
N MET A 32 2.66 -0.84 -9.10
CA MET A 32 2.90 -0.96 -7.65
C MET A 32 3.85 0.12 -7.13
N ASP A 33 4.68 0.74 -7.99
CA ASP A 33 5.46 1.93 -7.62
C ASP A 33 4.54 3.14 -7.42
N ASP A 34 3.55 3.31 -8.29
CA ASP A 34 2.51 4.33 -8.14
C ASP A 34 1.63 4.07 -6.91
N TYR A 35 1.26 2.81 -6.68
CA TYR A 35 0.54 2.39 -5.48
C TYR A 35 1.31 2.75 -4.21
N GLU A 36 2.58 2.36 -4.12
CA GLU A 36 3.46 2.65 -2.97
C GLU A 36 3.56 4.16 -2.72
N ARG A 37 3.77 4.94 -3.79
CA ARG A 37 3.87 6.40 -3.69
C ARG A 37 2.57 7.02 -3.18
N GLY A 38 1.41 6.61 -3.70
CA GLY A 38 0.11 7.10 -3.26
C GLY A 38 -0.19 6.72 -1.81
N LEU A 39 0.11 5.47 -1.45
CA LEU A 39 -0.15 4.92 -0.12
C LEU A 39 0.64 5.67 0.97
N TYR A 40 1.97 5.74 0.84
CA TYR A 40 2.82 6.29 1.89
C TYR A 40 2.78 7.81 1.99
N ASN A 41 2.56 8.53 0.89
CA ASN A 41 2.58 10.00 0.91
C ASN A 41 1.19 10.58 1.18
N MET A 42 0.20 10.18 0.39
CA MET A 42 -1.10 10.83 0.38
C MET A 42 -2.09 10.13 1.31
N ILE A 43 -2.26 8.80 1.16
CA ILE A 43 -3.25 8.05 1.94
C ILE A 43 -2.86 7.99 3.42
N ALA A 44 -1.64 7.56 3.76
CA ALA A 44 -1.16 7.53 5.14
C ALA A 44 -1.16 8.94 5.77
N GLY A 45 -0.87 9.97 4.97
CA GLY A 45 -0.91 11.37 5.40
C GLY A 45 -2.33 11.97 5.50
N SER A 46 -3.37 11.29 5.02
CA SER A 46 -4.74 11.82 4.96
C SER A 46 -5.50 11.72 6.29
N ARG A 47 -4.90 11.13 7.32
CA ARG A 47 -5.46 11.02 8.67
C ARG A 47 -4.59 11.76 9.67
N ALA A 48 -5.20 12.49 10.59
CA ALA A 48 -4.48 13.06 11.73
C ALA A 48 -3.86 11.94 12.58
N ASN A 49 -2.62 12.14 13.05
CA ASN A 49 -1.97 11.19 13.95
C ASN A 49 -2.52 11.35 15.39
N THR A 50 -3.76 10.92 15.58
CA THR A 50 -4.46 10.91 16.87
C THR A 50 -4.98 9.51 17.21
N SER A 51 -5.08 9.24 18.51
CA SER A 51 -5.68 8.03 19.08
C SER A 51 -7.21 8.14 19.26
N THR A 52 -7.81 9.27 18.89
CA THR A 52 -9.26 9.47 19.00
C THR A 52 -10.03 8.48 18.12
N THR A 53 -11.07 7.87 18.68
CA THR A 53 -11.96 6.92 17.99
C THR A 53 -13.34 7.49 17.68
N SER A 54 -13.68 8.65 18.24
CA SER A 54 -14.97 9.32 18.01
C SER A 54 -15.08 10.02 16.65
N ASP A 55 -13.94 10.37 16.05
CA ASP A 55 -13.86 11.00 14.74
C ASP A 55 -12.60 10.48 14.01
N PRO A 56 -12.73 9.99 12.77
CA PRO A 56 -11.58 9.49 12.01
C PRO A 56 -10.56 10.58 11.66
N GLN A 57 -10.92 11.87 11.72
CA GLN A 57 -10.03 13.02 11.48
C GLN A 57 -9.29 12.91 10.14
N LEU A 58 -10.08 12.88 9.07
CA LEU A 58 -9.62 12.72 7.69
C LEU A 58 -9.54 14.05 6.96
N THR A 59 -8.62 14.14 5.98
CA THR A 59 -8.45 15.30 5.11
C THR A 59 -9.22 15.13 3.81
N TYR A 60 -9.85 16.20 3.31
CA TYR A 60 -10.37 16.23 1.95
C TYR A 60 -9.25 16.55 0.96
N PHE A 61 -8.64 17.72 1.12
CA PHE A 61 -7.52 18.17 0.32
C PHE A 61 -6.23 18.17 1.14
N GLN A 62 -5.13 17.81 0.51
CA GLN A 62 -3.79 18.01 1.04
C GLN A 62 -3.13 19.20 0.35
N PRO A 63 -2.95 20.34 1.03
CA PRO A 63 -2.39 21.51 0.38
C PRO A 63 -0.89 21.30 0.12
N HIS A 64 -0.43 21.70 -1.06
CA HIS A 64 0.99 21.69 -1.43
C HIS A 64 1.65 23.07 -1.29
N THR A 65 0.89 24.06 -0.82
CA THR A 65 1.41 25.40 -0.61
C THR A 65 2.25 25.41 0.68
N PRO A 66 3.51 25.88 0.65
CA PRO A 66 4.32 26.01 1.86
C PRO A 66 3.61 26.84 2.93
N GLY A 67 3.58 26.34 4.17
CA GLY A 67 2.92 26.99 5.30
C GLY A 67 1.40 26.78 5.41
N ALA A 68 0.77 26.12 4.44
CA ALA A 68 -0.64 25.75 4.55
C ALA A 68 -0.85 24.64 5.59
N GLN A 69 -1.98 24.69 6.29
CA GLN A 69 -2.40 23.70 7.27
C GLN A 69 -3.39 22.72 6.65
N ARG A 70 -3.34 21.46 7.10
CA ARG A 70 -4.34 20.45 6.73
C ARG A 70 -5.62 20.70 7.52
N GLU A 71 -6.75 20.56 6.85
CA GLU A 71 -8.07 20.59 7.48
C GLU A 71 -8.59 19.17 7.68
N TYR A 72 -9.19 18.91 8.84
CA TYR A 72 -9.71 17.60 9.23
C TYR A 72 -11.19 17.69 9.59
N GLY A 73 -11.89 16.56 9.54
CA GLY A 73 -13.29 16.47 9.96
C GLY A 73 -14.28 16.63 8.81
N ASN A 74 -14.04 15.91 7.71
CA ASN A 74 -14.88 15.90 6.51
C ASN A 74 -15.81 14.66 6.42
N THR A 75 -16.18 14.08 7.55
CA THR A 75 -17.09 12.92 7.62
C THR A 75 -18.42 13.23 6.93
N GLY A 76 -18.88 12.33 6.04
CA GLY A 76 -20.08 12.54 5.23
C GLY A 76 -19.83 13.13 3.83
N THR A 77 -18.57 13.43 3.49
CA THR A 77 -18.15 13.78 2.12
C THR A 77 -17.58 12.56 1.38
N CYS A 78 -17.33 12.68 0.06
CA CYS A 78 -16.65 11.63 -0.72
C CYS A 78 -15.32 11.21 -0.06
N CYS A 79 -14.45 12.18 0.25
CA CYS A 79 -13.14 11.90 0.88
C CYS A 79 -13.25 11.38 2.30
N GLY A 80 -14.28 11.78 3.04
CA GLY A 80 -14.56 11.22 4.36
C GLY A 80 -14.90 9.73 4.25
N GLY A 81 -15.71 9.35 3.27
CA GLY A 81 -16.06 7.95 2.98
C GLY A 81 -14.85 7.12 2.56
N THR A 82 -14.13 7.55 1.51
CA THR A 82 -12.95 6.81 1.02
C THR A 82 -11.83 6.77 2.05
N GLY A 83 -11.63 7.85 2.80
CA GLY A 83 -10.62 7.90 3.85
C GLY A 83 -10.89 6.88 4.95
N MET A 84 -12.14 6.70 5.39
CA MET A 84 -12.49 5.65 6.36
C MET A 84 -12.15 4.25 5.82
N GLU A 85 -12.36 4.01 4.53
CA GLU A 85 -12.04 2.73 3.89
C GLU A 85 -10.52 2.50 3.80
N SER A 86 -9.76 3.46 3.27
CA SER A 86 -8.31 3.37 3.06
C SER A 86 -7.56 2.87 4.29
N HIS A 87 -7.87 3.42 5.46
CA HIS A 87 -7.13 3.12 6.69
C HIS A 87 -7.41 1.72 7.26
N THR A 88 -8.34 0.95 6.68
CA THR A 88 -8.68 -0.41 7.11
C THR A 88 -8.06 -1.52 6.26
N LYS A 89 -7.44 -1.17 5.12
CA LYS A 89 -7.07 -2.13 4.07
C LYS A 89 -5.63 -2.03 3.57
N TYR A 90 -4.73 -1.49 4.38
CA TYR A 90 -3.29 -1.44 4.10
C TYR A 90 -2.70 -2.82 3.71
N GLN A 91 -3.28 -3.90 4.23
CA GLN A 91 -2.86 -5.28 4.02
C GLN A 91 -3.21 -5.85 2.63
N GLU A 92 -4.21 -5.31 1.92
CA GLU A 92 -4.79 -5.98 0.73
C GLU A 92 -3.80 -6.17 -0.43
N THR A 93 -2.85 -5.24 -0.57
CA THR A 93 -1.92 -5.22 -1.70
C THR A 93 -0.51 -5.62 -1.29
N VAL A 94 -0.29 -5.99 -0.02
CA VAL A 94 1.04 -6.45 0.43
C VAL A 94 1.45 -7.72 -0.33
N TYR A 95 0.52 -8.65 -0.43
CA TYR A 95 0.68 -9.92 -1.14
C TYR A 95 -0.44 -10.11 -2.14
N LEU A 96 -0.10 -10.42 -3.39
CA LEU A 96 -1.06 -10.85 -4.40
C LEU A 96 -0.69 -12.26 -4.86
N ARG A 97 -1.69 -13.08 -5.21
CA ARG A 97 -1.47 -14.46 -5.65
C ARG A 97 -2.17 -14.72 -6.98
N SER A 98 -1.60 -15.62 -7.78
CA SER A 98 -2.20 -16.00 -9.05
C SER A 98 -3.45 -16.85 -8.81
N ALA A 99 -4.38 -16.85 -9.76
CA ALA A 99 -5.64 -17.60 -9.63
C ALA A 99 -5.42 -19.12 -9.53
N ASP A 100 -4.38 -19.64 -10.18
CA ASP A 100 -3.93 -21.04 -10.10
C ASP A 100 -3.06 -21.32 -8.85
N GLY A 101 -2.76 -20.28 -8.06
CA GLY A 101 -1.91 -20.36 -6.88
C GLY A 101 -0.44 -20.70 -7.15
N SER A 102 0.05 -20.64 -8.39
CA SER A 102 1.44 -20.94 -8.77
C SER A 102 2.43 -19.82 -8.41
N THR A 103 1.97 -18.58 -8.28
CA THR A 103 2.81 -17.41 -8.06
C THR A 103 2.29 -16.57 -6.88
N LEU A 104 3.23 -16.12 -6.03
CA LEU A 104 3.02 -15.14 -4.99
C LEU A 104 3.85 -13.89 -5.29
N TRP A 105 3.18 -12.75 -5.47
CA TRP A 105 3.82 -11.44 -5.59
C TRP A 105 3.92 -10.77 -4.23
N VAL A 106 5.12 -10.35 -3.85
CA VAL A 106 5.38 -9.49 -2.70
C VAL A 106 5.54 -8.07 -3.23
N ASN A 107 4.50 -7.24 -3.07
CA ASN A 107 4.45 -5.91 -3.65
C ASN A 107 4.87 -4.83 -2.65
N LEU A 108 4.42 -4.91 -1.40
CA LEU A 108 4.77 -3.92 -0.39
C LEU A 108 5.66 -4.52 0.67
N TYR A 109 6.64 -3.71 1.10
CA TYR A 109 7.58 -4.12 2.12
C TYR A 109 7.17 -3.57 3.49
N VAL A 110 6.32 -4.33 4.21
CA VAL A 110 5.79 -3.97 5.53
C VAL A 110 5.88 -5.15 6.49
N PRO A 111 6.04 -4.90 7.81
CA PRO A 111 5.97 -5.94 8.83
C PRO A 111 4.63 -6.67 8.74
N SER A 112 4.66 -7.96 8.37
CA SER A 112 3.44 -8.71 8.11
C SER A 112 3.67 -10.22 8.12
N THR A 113 2.60 -10.96 8.39
CA THR A 113 2.58 -12.42 8.32
C THR A 113 1.44 -12.84 7.40
N LEU A 114 1.77 -13.52 6.30
CA LEU A 114 0.82 -14.14 5.39
C LEU A 114 0.65 -15.61 5.76
N THR A 115 -0.58 -15.99 6.11
CA THR A 115 -0.98 -17.39 6.23
C THR A 115 -1.64 -17.85 4.95
N TRP A 116 -0.93 -18.65 4.16
CA TRP A 116 -1.44 -19.25 2.92
C TRP A 116 -1.94 -20.67 3.20
N ALA A 117 -3.17 -20.76 3.71
CA ALA A 117 -3.78 -22.00 4.17
C ALA A 117 -3.85 -23.08 3.08
N GLU A 118 -4.17 -22.71 1.84
CA GLU A 118 -4.33 -23.65 0.73
C GLU A 118 -3.03 -24.40 0.38
N ARG A 119 -1.87 -23.82 0.73
CA ARG A 119 -0.55 -24.47 0.58
C ARG A 119 0.05 -24.91 1.92
N GLY A 120 -0.57 -24.58 3.05
CA GLY A 120 0.01 -24.80 4.38
C GLY A 120 1.32 -24.04 4.58
N ILE A 121 1.44 -22.84 3.99
CA ILE A 121 2.64 -21.98 4.05
C ILE A 121 2.36 -20.78 4.92
N VAL A 122 3.35 -20.40 5.73
CA VAL A 122 3.38 -19.12 6.45
C VAL A 122 4.60 -18.34 5.98
N LEU A 123 4.38 -17.14 5.45
CA LEU A 123 5.42 -16.21 5.04
C LEU A 123 5.43 -15.01 5.99
N THR A 124 6.55 -14.82 6.69
CA THR A 124 6.74 -13.71 7.62
C THR A 124 7.74 -12.72 7.04
N GLN A 125 7.39 -11.45 7.09
CA GLN A 125 8.22 -10.35 6.64
C GLN A 125 8.62 -9.48 7.83
N GLU A 126 9.93 -9.37 8.04
CA GLU A 126 10.55 -8.54 9.07
C GLU A 126 11.32 -7.41 8.38
N THR A 127 10.87 -6.17 8.58
CA THR A 127 11.50 -4.97 8.02
C THR A 127 11.16 -3.74 8.86
N MET A 128 11.94 -2.68 8.73
CA MET A 128 11.59 -1.35 9.25
C MET A 128 11.16 -0.36 8.16
N THR A 129 11.16 -0.79 6.89
CA THR A 129 10.80 0.04 5.72
C THR A 129 9.42 0.70 5.89
N PRO A 130 9.26 1.99 5.53
CA PRO A 130 10.20 2.89 4.85
C PRO A 130 11.23 3.56 5.77
N ARG A 131 11.32 3.16 7.04
CA ARG A 131 12.36 3.61 7.98
C ARG A 131 13.52 2.59 8.01
N GLY A 132 14.63 2.96 8.66
CA GLY A 132 15.78 2.06 8.82
C GLY A 132 16.71 2.04 7.62
N ASP A 133 17.40 0.91 7.41
CA ASP A 133 18.45 0.72 6.40
C ASP A 133 17.92 0.12 5.07
N GLY A 134 16.60 -0.10 4.97
CA GLY A 134 15.98 -0.73 3.80
C GLY A 134 16.11 -2.25 3.76
N SER A 135 16.59 -2.90 4.82
CA SER A 135 16.66 -4.36 4.89
C SER A 135 15.26 -4.99 5.04
N VAL A 136 15.06 -6.10 4.33
CA VAL A 136 13.85 -6.92 4.39
C VAL A 136 14.25 -8.38 4.54
N LYS A 137 13.78 -9.03 5.61
CA LYS A 137 13.94 -10.47 5.81
C LYS A 137 12.60 -11.16 5.57
N LEU A 138 12.61 -12.13 4.66
CA LEU A 138 11.47 -12.98 4.35
C LEU A 138 11.75 -14.39 4.86
N THR A 139 10.90 -14.89 5.75
CA THR A 139 10.98 -16.25 6.29
C THR A 139 9.78 -17.03 5.80
N VAL A 140 10.02 -18.13 5.09
CA VAL A 140 8.97 -19.05 4.62
C VAL A 140 9.02 -20.30 5.49
N SER A 141 7.88 -20.69 6.06
CA SER A 141 7.74 -21.85 6.95
C SER A 141 6.51 -22.67 6.57
N GLY A 142 6.50 -23.95 6.94
CA GLY A 142 5.46 -24.91 6.54
C GLY A 142 5.74 -25.54 5.16
N GLY A 143 4.68 -25.94 4.46
CA GLY A 143 4.79 -26.45 3.08
C GLY A 143 5.29 -27.90 2.93
N SER A 144 5.23 -28.72 3.98
CA SER A 144 5.52 -30.16 3.92
C SER A 144 4.46 -30.90 3.09
N GLY A 145 4.47 -30.71 1.77
CA GLY A 145 3.55 -31.33 0.80
C GLY A 145 3.08 -30.44 -0.36
N SER A 146 3.34 -29.12 -0.34
CA SER A 146 2.88 -28.23 -1.40
C SER A 146 3.93 -28.15 -2.51
N GLY A 147 3.57 -28.52 -3.75
CA GLY A 147 4.45 -28.45 -4.91
C GLY A 147 5.03 -27.04 -5.17
N ASN A 148 5.92 -26.94 -6.16
CA ASN A 148 6.64 -25.71 -6.47
C ASN A 148 5.71 -24.50 -6.67
N PHE A 149 6.17 -23.33 -6.25
CA PHE A 149 5.55 -22.03 -6.50
C PHE A 149 6.62 -20.95 -6.58
N ASP A 150 6.33 -19.89 -7.30
CA ASP A 150 7.25 -18.78 -7.49
C ASP A 150 6.94 -17.65 -6.50
N ILE A 151 7.98 -17.09 -5.89
CA ILE A 151 7.88 -15.84 -5.14
C ILE A 151 8.50 -14.74 -5.99
N LYS A 152 7.68 -13.77 -6.40
CA LYS A 152 8.13 -12.60 -7.15
C LYS A 152 8.24 -11.40 -6.21
N LEU A 153 9.48 -10.95 -6.01
CA LEU A 153 9.80 -9.79 -5.19
C LEU A 153 9.81 -8.54 -6.07
N ARG A 154 8.99 -7.53 -5.74
CA ARG A 154 9.05 -6.26 -6.47
C ARG A 154 10.37 -5.56 -6.20
N ILE A 155 11.05 -5.08 -7.24
CA ILE A 155 12.18 -4.16 -7.09
C ILE A 155 11.67 -2.75 -7.42
N PRO A 156 11.46 -1.88 -6.41
CA PRO A 156 10.96 -0.54 -6.64
C PRO A 156 11.82 0.26 -7.62
N ALA A 157 11.20 1.05 -8.49
CA ALA A 157 11.92 1.84 -9.48
C ALA A 157 12.92 2.83 -8.86
N TRP A 158 12.64 3.34 -7.66
CA TRP A 158 13.51 4.29 -6.95
C TRP A 158 14.82 3.68 -6.42
N LEU A 159 14.96 2.35 -6.42
CA LEU A 159 16.24 1.66 -6.15
C LEU A 159 17.15 1.58 -7.38
N ARG A 160 16.62 1.82 -8.58
CA ARG A 160 17.42 1.73 -9.79
C ARG A 160 18.38 2.91 -9.86
N PRO A 161 19.65 2.69 -10.23
CA PRO A 161 20.57 3.78 -10.49
C PRO A 161 19.97 4.70 -11.55
N VAL A 162 19.86 5.99 -11.23
CA VAL A 162 19.54 7.00 -12.24
C VAL A 162 20.81 7.16 -13.08
N ALA A 163 20.80 6.66 -14.32
CA ALA A 163 21.87 6.98 -15.25
C ALA A 163 21.76 8.47 -15.58
N PHE A 164 22.74 9.25 -15.13
CA PHE A 164 22.93 10.65 -15.50
C PHE A 164 23.75 10.75 -16.79
#